data_AF-A0A661SKN7-F1
#
_entry.id   AF-A0A661SKN7-F1
#
_cell.length_a   1.000
_cell.length_b   1.000
_cell.length_c   1.000
_cell.angle_alpha   90.00
_cell.angle_beta   90.00
_cell.angle_gamma   90.00
#
_symmetry.space_group_name_H-M   'P 1'
#
loop_
_entity.id
_entity.type
_entity.pdbx_description
1 polymer ?
#
loop_
_entity_poly.entity_id
_entity_poly.type
_entity_poly.pdbx_seq_one_letter_code
_entity_poly.pdbx_strand_id
1 'polypeptide(L)'
;MDQLFSCRNCVHNTSQSLSIGRGAGFCLLHDSMLPEPDGTTCKYLQRKDLPWFVVDEGVSEHASEFASLPGIALLYEHKPVSRIRYSEKYVWEHKAFDALNHALAQYSKSEPSWVFIQAMSGGVDGRRALSHASLVRRYMDRCGTWESSYRLVLAVLQELDQRPVFGDRDLHLHEGEDAGNVSDEALWDVFFCRLGSIQEYGFHAGIEELMWVTDSLDGALTAFDWANLKIKLEEKRLEWTQTIITHAEKEDVFFPDSAGPLGDPHF
;
A
#
# COMPACT_ATOMS: atom_id res chain seq x y z
N MET A 1 13.42 -6.71 -13.95
CA MET A 1 12.88 -7.71 -13.00
C MET A 1 13.23 -7.30 -11.58
N ASP A 2 14.48 -6.91 -11.33
CA ASP A 2 14.99 -6.58 -9.99
C ASP A 2 14.29 -5.38 -9.32
N GLN A 3 13.83 -4.39 -10.09
CA GLN A 3 13.04 -3.27 -9.57
C GLN A 3 11.75 -3.69 -8.83
N LEU A 4 11.21 -4.88 -9.12
CA LEU A 4 10.05 -5.43 -8.40
C LEU A 4 10.36 -5.73 -6.92
N PHE A 5 11.64 -5.97 -6.61
CA PHE A 5 12.17 -6.20 -5.25
C PHE A 5 12.91 -4.98 -4.71
N SER A 6 12.57 -3.79 -5.19
CA SER A 6 13.05 -2.52 -4.63
C SER A 6 12.09 -1.96 -3.58
N CYS A 7 12.62 -1.12 -2.68
CA CYS A 7 11.83 -0.35 -1.74
C CYS A 7 10.75 0.51 -2.42
N ARG A 8 10.91 0.86 -3.70
CA ARG A 8 9.88 1.58 -4.46
C ARG A 8 8.60 0.74 -4.59
N ASN A 9 8.71 -0.56 -4.85
CA ASN A 9 7.55 -1.46 -4.93
C ASN A 9 7.12 -2.05 -3.58
N CYS A 10 7.64 -1.55 -2.45
CA CYS A 10 7.33 -2.12 -1.13
C CYS A 10 6.15 -1.42 -0.43
N VAL A 11 5.16 -2.14 0.11
CA VAL A 11 4.02 -1.55 0.87
C VAL A 11 4.47 -0.66 2.03
N HIS A 12 5.69 -0.85 2.56
CA HIS A 12 6.24 -0.01 3.62
C HIS A 12 6.73 1.36 3.14
N ASN A 13 6.87 1.58 1.84
CA ASN A 13 7.17 2.87 1.21
C ASN A 13 5.94 3.39 0.48
N THR A 14 4.96 3.85 1.25
CA THR A 14 3.58 4.05 0.78
C THR A 14 3.43 5.24 -0.19
N SER A 15 4.40 6.16 -0.23
CA SER A 15 4.35 7.38 -1.06
C SER A 15 4.90 7.20 -2.48
N GLN A 16 5.41 6.01 -2.80
CA GLN A 16 6.07 5.69 -4.06
C GLN A 16 5.56 4.34 -4.60
N SER A 17 5.54 4.18 -5.91
CA SER A 17 5.46 2.90 -6.63
C SER A 17 6.38 2.98 -7.85
N LEU A 18 6.38 1.96 -8.71
CA LEU A 18 7.23 1.94 -9.90
C LEU A 18 7.00 3.18 -10.77
N SER A 19 5.73 3.54 -11.00
CA SER A 19 5.37 4.69 -11.84
C SER A 19 5.00 5.94 -11.03
N ILE A 20 4.95 5.87 -9.69
CA ILE A 20 4.54 6.98 -8.81
C ILE A 20 5.67 7.44 -7.89
N GLY A 21 5.89 8.75 -7.84
CA GLY A 21 6.46 9.46 -6.70
C GLY A 21 7.66 10.36 -6.99
N ARG A 22 8.01 11.19 -6.00
CA ARG A 22 8.92 12.34 -6.10
C ARG A 22 10.31 12.05 -5.54
N GLY A 23 11.11 11.26 -6.24
CA GLY A 23 12.50 10.98 -5.85
C GLY A 23 12.57 10.20 -4.54
N ALA A 24 12.88 10.87 -3.43
CA ALA A 24 13.05 10.20 -2.14
C ALA A 24 11.74 9.62 -1.59
N GLY A 25 11.80 8.40 -1.07
CA GLY A 25 10.73 7.72 -0.36
C GLY A 25 10.89 7.77 1.17
N PHE A 26 9.96 7.12 1.87
CA PHE A 26 10.05 6.92 3.32
C PHE A 26 9.62 5.50 3.69
N CYS A 27 10.52 4.74 4.31
CA CYS A 27 10.25 3.39 4.77
C CYS A 27 9.64 3.42 6.18
N LEU A 28 8.36 3.06 6.29
CA LEU A 28 7.62 2.96 7.55
C LEU A 28 8.08 1.80 8.45
N LEU A 29 8.72 0.78 7.87
CA LEU A 29 9.23 -0.35 8.64
C LEU A 29 10.51 0.04 9.39
N HIS A 30 11.43 0.69 8.69
CA HIS A 30 12.71 1.09 9.24
C HIS A 30 12.73 2.52 9.77
N ASP A 31 11.63 3.27 9.65
CA ASP A 31 11.52 4.69 10.00
C ASP A 31 12.74 5.47 9.45
N SER A 32 12.88 5.39 8.12
CA SER A 32 14.04 5.88 7.37
C SER A 32 13.62 6.56 6.08
N MET A 33 14.22 7.70 5.77
CA MET A 33 14.24 8.25 4.42
C MET A 33 14.96 7.29 3.47
N LEU A 34 14.47 7.23 2.24
CA LEU A 34 15.03 6.45 1.14
C LEU A 34 15.43 7.41 0.03
N PRO A 35 16.68 7.87 -0.06
CA PRO A 35 17.11 8.77 -1.12
C PRO A 35 16.96 8.14 -2.52
N GLU A 36 17.25 6.85 -2.61
CA GLU A 36 17.24 6.05 -3.85
C GLU A 36 16.36 4.80 -3.64
N PRO A 37 15.03 4.95 -3.66
CA PRO A 37 14.12 3.82 -3.41
C PRO A 37 14.22 2.72 -4.48
N ASP A 38 14.70 3.04 -5.68
CA ASP A 38 14.95 2.10 -6.79
C ASP A 38 16.14 1.18 -6.55
N GLY A 39 17.19 1.73 -5.92
CA GLY A 39 18.45 1.03 -5.67
C GLY A 39 18.53 0.39 -4.30
N THR A 40 17.46 0.45 -3.50
CA THR A 40 17.44 -0.04 -2.12
C THR A 40 16.37 -1.09 -1.91
N THR A 41 16.58 -1.95 -0.91
CA THR A 41 15.64 -3.00 -0.50
C THR A 41 15.84 -3.37 0.97
N CYS A 42 15.06 -4.34 1.48
CA CYS A 42 15.29 -4.99 2.77
C CYS A 42 14.65 -6.38 2.78
N LYS A 43 15.09 -7.25 3.70
CA LYS A 43 14.54 -8.62 3.84
C LYS A 43 13.05 -8.70 4.22
N TYR A 44 12.43 -7.57 4.52
CA TYR A 44 11.01 -7.46 4.89
C TYR A 44 10.18 -6.84 3.75
N LEU A 45 10.70 -6.83 2.53
CA LEU A 45 9.99 -6.28 1.39
C LEU A 45 8.69 -7.05 1.15
N GLN A 46 7.58 -6.33 1.18
CA GLN A 46 6.27 -6.82 0.73
C GLN A 46 5.83 -6.02 -0.50
N ARG A 47 5.49 -6.71 -1.59
CA ARG A 47 5.17 -6.11 -2.89
C ARG A 47 3.82 -5.38 -2.89
N LYS A 48 3.74 -4.22 -3.56
CA LYS A 48 2.48 -3.46 -3.72
C LYS A 48 1.60 -3.97 -4.85
N ASP A 49 2.21 -4.54 -5.89
CA ASP A 49 1.54 -4.92 -7.12
C ASP A 49 0.83 -6.29 -7.04
N LEU A 50 1.17 -7.11 -6.04
CA LEU A 50 0.55 -8.41 -5.81
C LEU A 50 0.24 -8.64 -4.32
N PRO A 51 -0.80 -9.44 -3.99
CA PRO A 51 -1.08 -9.85 -2.61
C PRO A 51 0.06 -10.68 -2.03
N TRP A 52 0.35 -10.52 -0.74
CA TRP A 52 1.47 -11.21 -0.09
C TRP A 52 1.45 -12.74 -0.28
N PHE A 53 0.30 -13.39 -0.10
CA PHE A 53 0.17 -14.85 -0.23
C PHE A 53 0.42 -15.39 -1.65
N VAL A 54 0.32 -14.54 -2.69
CA VAL A 54 0.62 -14.93 -4.08
C VAL A 54 2.13 -14.92 -4.35
N VAL A 55 2.87 -14.03 -3.67
CA VAL A 55 4.30 -13.81 -3.88
C VAL A 55 5.18 -14.33 -2.75
N ASP A 56 4.62 -15.15 -1.86
CA ASP A 56 5.29 -15.57 -0.63
C ASP A 56 6.61 -16.30 -0.88
N GLU A 57 6.67 -17.15 -1.91
CA GLU A 57 7.90 -17.85 -2.31
C GLU A 57 9.00 -16.86 -2.72
N GLY A 58 8.71 -15.94 -3.65
CA GLY A 58 9.68 -14.94 -4.11
C GLY A 58 10.09 -13.95 -3.01
N VAL A 59 9.16 -13.58 -2.11
CA VAL A 59 9.48 -12.75 -0.94
C VAL A 59 10.35 -13.51 0.05
N SER A 60 10.12 -14.82 0.23
CA SER A 60 10.92 -15.68 1.11
C SER A 60 12.34 -15.92 0.58
N GLU A 61 12.49 -16.11 -0.73
CA GLU A 61 13.80 -16.18 -1.39
C GLU A 61 14.57 -14.86 -1.21
N HIS A 62 13.91 -13.72 -1.48
CA HIS A 62 14.48 -12.41 -1.26
C HIS A 62 14.86 -12.17 0.21
N ALA A 63 13.98 -12.53 1.15
CA ALA A 63 14.27 -12.43 2.58
C ALA A 63 15.49 -13.26 2.99
N SER A 64 15.67 -14.42 2.37
CA SER A 64 16.82 -15.31 2.60
C SER A 64 18.12 -14.72 2.06
N GLU A 65 18.08 -14.12 0.88
CA GLU A 65 19.22 -13.41 0.27
C GLU A 65 19.71 -12.25 1.16
N PHE A 66 18.80 -11.47 1.72
CA PHE A 66 19.10 -10.32 2.58
C PHE A 66 19.11 -10.65 4.08
N ALA A 67 19.05 -11.93 4.47
CA ALA A 67 18.84 -12.36 5.85
C ALA A 67 19.92 -11.87 6.82
N SER A 68 21.17 -11.79 6.34
CA SER A 68 22.34 -11.35 7.12
C SER A 68 22.40 -9.85 7.36
N LEU A 69 21.56 -9.06 6.66
CA LEU A 69 21.56 -7.60 6.76
C LEU A 69 20.52 -7.12 7.78
N PRO A 70 20.87 -6.17 8.66
CA PRO A 70 20.02 -5.75 9.78
C PRO A 70 18.92 -4.75 9.39
N GLY A 71 18.88 -4.28 8.15
CA GLY A 71 17.95 -3.23 7.71
C GLY A 71 17.98 -3.02 6.21
N ILE A 72 17.94 -1.74 5.80
CA ILE A 72 17.97 -1.35 4.39
C ILE A 72 19.33 -1.72 3.79
N ALA A 73 19.30 -2.24 2.57
CA ALA A 73 20.47 -2.61 1.79
C ALA A 73 20.40 -2.01 0.39
N LEU A 74 21.56 -1.85 -0.24
CA LEU A 74 21.63 -1.64 -1.68
C LEU A 74 21.25 -2.94 -2.38
N LEU A 75 20.30 -2.84 -3.32
CA LEU A 75 19.67 -3.98 -3.98
C LEU A 75 20.69 -4.82 -4.76
N TYR A 76 21.64 -4.20 -5.46
CA TYR A 76 22.58 -4.92 -6.33
C TYR A 76 23.89 -5.29 -5.65
N GLU A 77 24.36 -4.47 -4.71
CA GLU A 77 25.65 -4.67 -4.04
C GLU A 77 25.55 -5.50 -2.76
N HIS A 78 24.33 -5.73 -2.26
CA HIS A 78 24.05 -6.42 -0.99
C HIS A 78 24.82 -5.81 0.18
N LYS A 79 24.93 -4.47 0.18
CA LYS A 79 25.61 -3.69 1.21
C LYS A 79 24.60 -2.98 2.09
N PRO A 80 24.79 -2.93 3.42
CA PRO A 80 23.90 -2.21 4.29
C PRO A 80 23.94 -0.71 3.98
N VAL A 81 22.78 -0.08 4.04
CA VAL A 81 22.60 1.37 3.95
C VAL A 81 22.31 1.91 5.34
N SER A 82 23.02 2.96 5.73
CA SER A 82 22.78 3.63 7.01
C SER A 82 21.36 4.19 7.08
N ARG A 83 20.68 3.96 8.20
CA ARG A 83 19.35 4.54 8.45
C ARG A 83 19.44 6.07 8.50
N ILE A 84 18.54 6.72 7.77
CA ILE A 84 18.42 8.18 7.73
C ILE A 84 17.09 8.54 8.37
N ARG A 85 17.09 8.95 9.64
CA ARG A 85 15.84 9.33 10.32
C ARG A 85 15.24 10.59 9.67
N TYR A 86 13.91 10.60 9.53
CA TYR A 86 13.22 11.80 9.12
C TYR A 86 13.43 12.90 10.17
N SER A 87 13.88 14.07 9.72
CA SER A 87 13.82 15.31 10.49
C SER A 87 13.59 16.48 9.54
N GLU A 88 12.89 17.50 10.01
CA GLU A 88 12.70 18.74 9.25
C GLU A 88 14.06 19.35 8.88
N LYS A 89 15.00 19.40 9.82
CA LYS A 89 16.36 19.86 9.51
C LYS A 89 16.98 19.12 8.31
N TYR A 90 16.94 17.79 8.31
CA TYR A 90 17.49 16.98 7.21
C TYR A 90 16.82 17.31 5.87
N VAL A 91 15.49 17.30 5.81
CA VAL A 91 14.78 17.52 4.54
C VAL A 91 14.92 18.95 4.02
N TRP A 92 15.07 19.95 4.89
CA TRP A 92 15.39 21.34 4.49
C TRP A 92 16.81 21.46 3.95
N GLU A 93 17.82 20.91 4.65
CA GLU A 93 19.23 20.96 4.22
C GLU A 93 19.45 20.28 2.86
N HIS A 94 18.66 19.23 2.57
CA HIS A 94 18.77 18.45 1.34
C HIS A 94 17.72 18.82 0.27
N LYS A 95 16.90 19.86 0.51
CA LYS A 95 15.80 20.29 -0.39
C LYS A 95 14.88 19.14 -0.82
N ALA A 96 14.64 18.20 0.09
CA ALA A 96 13.90 16.96 -0.15
C ALA A 96 12.55 16.96 0.58
N PHE A 97 11.99 18.14 0.87
CA PHE A 97 10.68 18.22 1.52
C PHE A 97 9.58 17.71 0.58
N ASP A 98 8.90 16.67 1.03
CA ASP A 98 7.72 16.11 0.41
C ASP A 98 6.63 15.99 1.49
N ALA A 99 5.48 16.61 1.24
CA ALA A 99 4.42 16.73 2.24
C ALA A 99 3.84 15.35 2.62
N LEU A 100 3.81 14.41 1.67
CA LEU A 100 3.33 13.06 1.93
C LEU A 100 4.35 12.27 2.75
N ASN A 101 5.64 12.32 2.43
CA ASN A 101 6.68 11.71 3.26
C ASN A 101 6.70 12.31 4.68
N HIS A 102 6.45 13.62 4.82
CA HIS A 102 6.29 14.25 6.12
C HIS A 102 5.11 13.64 6.88
N ALA A 103 3.92 13.57 6.27
CA ALA A 103 2.74 12.96 6.88
C ALA A 103 2.97 11.51 7.29
N LEU A 104 3.69 10.73 6.48
CA LEU A 104 4.05 9.34 6.78
C LEU A 104 5.05 9.21 7.93
N ALA A 105 5.99 10.14 8.05
CA ALA A 105 6.90 10.21 9.19
C ALA A 105 6.22 10.66 10.50
N GLN A 106 5.09 11.37 10.41
CA GLN A 106 4.24 11.62 11.58
C GLN A 106 3.37 10.41 11.90
N TYR A 107 2.81 9.75 10.88
CA TYR A 107 2.06 8.50 11.03
C TYR A 107 2.87 7.44 11.78
N SER A 108 4.17 7.28 11.47
CA SER A 108 5.03 6.29 12.15
C SER A 108 5.16 6.50 13.66
N LYS A 109 4.77 7.68 14.16
CA LYS A 109 4.83 8.10 15.57
C LYS A 109 3.45 8.29 16.22
N SER A 110 2.38 8.08 15.46
CA SER A 110 1.03 8.42 15.88
C SER A 110 0.28 7.21 16.43
N GLU A 111 -0.42 7.40 17.55
CA GLU A 111 -1.30 6.40 18.16
C GLU A 111 -2.66 7.03 18.50
N PRO A 112 -3.80 6.39 18.13
CA PRO A 112 -3.89 5.15 17.37
C PRO A 112 -3.68 5.38 15.86
N SER A 113 -2.92 4.49 15.21
CA SER A 113 -2.47 4.68 13.83
C SER A 113 -3.60 4.64 12.79
N TRP A 114 -4.71 3.96 13.07
CA TRP A 114 -5.84 3.81 12.13
C TRP A 114 -6.50 5.15 11.78
N VAL A 115 -6.49 6.14 12.69
CA VAL A 115 -7.05 7.48 12.46
C VAL A 115 -6.36 8.15 11.28
N PHE A 116 -5.05 8.01 11.19
CA PHE A 116 -4.26 8.56 10.08
C PHE A 116 -4.52 7.85 8.76
N ILE A 117 -4.74 6.53 8.79
CA ILE A 117 -5.10 5.77 7.58
C ILE A 117 -6.43 6.26 7.05
N GLN A 118 -7.42 6.43 7.93
CA GLN A 118 -8.73 6.95 7.57
C GLN A 118 -8.66 8.40 7.07
N ALA A 119 -7.75 9.22 7.61
CA ALA A 119 -7.51 10.58 7.10
C ALA A 119 -6.92 10.61 5.68
N MET A 120 -6.37 9.50 5.17
CA MET A 120 -5.89 9.36 3.79
C MET A 120 -6.98 8.90 2.81
N SER A 121 -8.13 8.41 3.29
CA SER A 121 -9.23 7.96 2.43
C SER A 121 -9.91 9.13 1.69
N GLY A 122 -10.73 8.81 0.69
CA GLY A 122 -11.56 9.72 -0.10
C GLY A 122 -10.80 10.70 -0.99
N GLY A 123 -9.48 10.52 -1.14
CA GLY A 123 -8.64 11.39 -1.95
C GLY A 123 -8.63 10.99 -3.42
N VAL A 124 -8.83 11.96 -4.32
CA VAL A 124 -8.58 11.79 -5.77
C VAL A 124 -7.10 11.91 -6.13
N ASP A 125 -6.27 12.44 -5.23
CA ASP A 125 -4.82 12.55 -5.41
C ASP A 125 -4.19 11.15 -5.48
N GLY A 126 -3.48 10.85 -6.57
CA GLY A 126 -2.99 9.50 -6.83
C GLY A 126 -1.93 9.01 -5.85
N ARG A 127 -1.06 9.89 -5.35
CA ARG A 127 -0.06 9.51 -4.35
C ARG A 127 -0.71 9.21 -3.00
N ARG A 128 -1.71 10.00 -2.62
CA ARG A 128 -2.53 9.77 -1.43
C ARG A 128 -3.33 8.48 -1.57
N ALA A 129 -3.92 8.21 -2.72
CA ALA A 129 -4.65 6.97 -3.00
C ALA A 129 -3.74 5.73 -2.87
N LEU A 130 -2.53 5.78 -3.45
CA LEU A 130 -1.53 4.73 -3.26
C LEU A 130 -1.14 4.57 -1.79
N SER A 131 -0.92 5.69 -1.09
CA SER A 131 -0.57 5.68 0.32
C SER A 131 -1.66 5.09 1.19
N HIS A 132 -2.92 5.43 0.94
CA HIS A 132 -4.07 4.87 1.65
C HIS A 132 -4.08 3.35 1.52
N ALA A 133 -4.08 2.81 0.29
CA ALA A 133 -4.08 1.37 0.06
C ALA A 133 -2.87 0.67 0.70
N SER A 134 -1.67 1.21 0.52
CA SER A 134 -0.44 0.63 1.09
C SER A 134 -0.45 0.64 2.62
N LEU A 135 -0.99 1.69 3.24
CA LEU A 135 -1.15 1.78 4.69
C LEU A 135 -2.16 0.77 5.23
N VAL A 136 -3.27 0.55 4.52
CA VAL A 136 -4.26 -0.48 4.89
C VAL A 136 -3.63 -1.88 4.88
N ARG A 137 -2.89 -2.21 3.81
CA ARG A 137 -2.16 -3.49 3.72
C ARG A 137 -1.16 -3.67 4.85
N ARG A 138 -0.34 -2.65 5.10
CA ARG A 138 0.61 -2.65 6.22
C ARG A 138 -0.08 -2.75 7.59
N TYR A 139 -1.25 -2.15 7.75
CA TYR A 139 -2.00 -2.21 9.00
C TYR A 139 -2.50 -3.63 9.26
N MET A 140 -3.05 -4.31 8.24
CA MET A 140 -3.46 -5.72 8.34
C MET A 140 -2.29 -6.63 8.72
N ASP A 141 -1.14 -6.47 8.06
CA ASP A 141 0.08 -7.22 8.34
C ASP A 141 0.55 -7.08 9.80
N ARG A 142 0.45 -5.90 10.39
CA ARG A 142 0.93 -5.62 11.76
C ARG A 142 -0.07 -5.95 12.86
N CYS A 143 -1.34 -5.61 12.66
CA CYS A 143 -2.36 -5.78 13.70
C CYS A 143 -2.79 -7.24 13.81
N GLY A 144 -2.50 -8.08 12.80
CA GLY A 144 -2.65 -9.54 12.88
C GLY A 144 -4.09 -10.03 13.00
N THR A 145 -5.08 -9.12 12.99
CA THR A 145 -6.51 -9.46 13.04
C THR A 145 -7.27 -8.69 11.97
N TRP A 146 -8.03 -9.42 11.15
CA TRP A 146 -8.94 -8.85 10.15
C TRP A 146 -10.05 -7.99 10.82
N GLU A 147 -10.34 -8.28 12.09
CA GLU A 147 -11.34 -7.62 12.93
C GLU A 147 -11.14 -6.11 13.04
N SER A 148 -9.88 -5.68 13.16
CA SER A 148 -9.53 -4.27 13.31
C SER A 148 -9.45 -3.53 11.97
N SER A 149 -9.46 -4.24 10.84
CA SER A 149 -9.16 -3.68 9.51
C SER A 149 -10.34 -3.65 8.55
N TYR A 150 -11.44 -4.38 8.80
CA TYR A 150 -12.54 -4.50 7.84
C TYR A 150 -13.10 -3.14 7.38
N ARG A 151 -13.17 -2.13 8.26
CA ARG A 151 -13.62 -0.77 7.90
C ARG A 151 -12.66 -0.04 6.97
N LEU A 152 -11.36 -0.25 7.17
CA LEU A 152 -10.33 0.32 6.31
C LEU A 152 -10.41 -0.32 4.92
N VAL A 153 -10.66 -1.63 4.86
CA VAL A 153 -10.87 -2.36 3.61
C VAL A 153 -12.17 -1.91 2.92
N LEU A 154 -13.25 -1.70 3.67
CA LEU A 154 -14.48 -1.11 3.13
C LEU A 154 -14.22 0.28 2.52
N ALA A 155 -13.40 1.13 3.15
CA ALA A 155 -13.03 2.43 2.58
C ALA A 155 -12.24 2.27 1.27
N VAL A 156 -11.27 1.36 1.21
CA VAL A 156 -10.55 1.02 -0.03
C VAL A 156 -11.50 0.53 -1.11
N LEU A 157 -12.46 -0.31 -0.75
CA LEU A 157 -13.46 -0.88 -1.65
C LEU A 157 -14.38 0.21 -2.25
N GLN A 158 -14.77 1.22 -1.46
CA GLN A 158 -15.54 2.38 -1.96
C GLN A 158 -14.75 3.24 -2.95
N GLU A 159 -13.43 3.14 -2.94
CA GLU A 159 -12.53 3.88 -3.82
C GLU A 159 -12.06 3.08 -5.04
N LEU A 160 -12.42 1.79 -5.14
CA LEU A 160 -11.81 0.87 -6.11
C LEU A 160 -12.02 1.29 -7.58
N ASP A 161 -13.18 1.88 -7.91
CA ASP A 161 -13.53 2.39 -9.24
C ASP A 161 -13.16 3.87 -9.45
N GLN A 162 -12.58 4.51 -8.43
CA GLN A 162 -12.18 5.92 -8.50
C GLN A 162 -10.85 6.03 -9.22
N ARG A 163 -10.84 6.76 -10.34
CA ARG A 163 -9.62 7.06 -11.09
C ARG A 163 -8.80 8.13 -10.33
N PRO A 164 -7.62 7.79 -9.78
CA PRO A 164 -6.70 8.79 -9.24
C PRO A 164 -6.26 9.80 -10.30
N VAL A 165 -5.91 11.00 -9.84
CA VAL A 165 -5.33 12.09 -10.63
C VAL A 165 -3.87 12.25 -10.22
N PHE A 166 -2.99 12.30 -11.20
CA PHE A 166 -1.55 12.51 -11.02
C PHE A 166 -1.15 13.83 -11.67
N GLY A 167 -0.41 14.68 -10.94
CA GLY A 167 0.34 15.76 -11.58
C GLY A 167 1.65 15.23 -12.16
N ASP A 168 2.27 15.96 -13.08
CA ASP A 168 3.56 15.56 -13.69
C ASP A 168 4.65 15.27 -12.66
N ARG A 169 4.62 16.00 -11.54
CA ARG A 169 5.57 15.80 -10.44
C ARG A 169 5.29 14.53 -9.65
N ASP A 170 4.10 13.96 -9.72
CA ASP A 170 3.73 12.76 -8.99
C ASP A 170 4.15 11.48 -9.69
N LEU A 171 4.57 11.57 -10.95
CA LEU A 171 4.99 10.46 -11.77
C LEU A 171 6.51 10.28 -11.72
N HIS A 172 6.94 9.02 -11.73
CA HIS A 172 8.34 8.68 -11.90
C HIS A 172 8.63 8.51 -13.39
N LEU A 173 9.09 9.59 -14.03
CA LEU A 173 9.39 9.60 -15.47
C LEU A 173 10.87 9.32 -15.70
N HIS A 174 11.18 8.29 -16.49
CA HIS A 174 12.50 8.09 -17.08
C HIS A 174 12.68 8.94 -18.34
N GLU A 175 13.93 9.10 -18.77
CA GLU A 175 14.26 9.92 -19.95
C GLU A 175 13.60 9.36 -21.21
N GLY A 176 12.78 10.17 -21.88
CA GLY A 176 12.08 9.81 -23.12
C GLY A 176 10.73 9.13 -22.92
N GLU A 177 10.27 8.93 -21.69
CA GLU A 177 8.93 8.40 -21.42
C GLU A 177 7.83 9.44 -21.66
N ASP A 178 6.69 8.95 -22.14
CA ASP A 178 5.48 9.75 -22.28
C ASP A 178 4.72 9.78 -20.95
N ALA A 179 4.44 10.98 -20.45
CA ALA A 179 3.75 11.17 -19.17
C ALA A 179 2.32 10.59 -19.16
N GLY A 180 1.67 10.49 -20.33
CA GLY A 180 0.36 9.85 -20.46
C GLY A 180 0.44 8.35 -20.18
N ASN A 181 1.40 7.67 -20.80
CA ASN A 181 1.63 6.24 -20.55
C ASN A 181 1.97 5.94 -19.09
N VAL A 182 2.89 6.71 -18.49
CA VAL A 182 3.27 6.52 -17.07
C VAL A 182 2.12 6.84 -16.13
N SER A 183 1.25 7.80 -16.48
CA SER A 183 0.02 8.08 -15.73
C SER A 183 -0.97 6.91 -15.77
N ASP A 184 -1.08 6.24 -16.91
CA ASP A 184 -1.91 5.04 -17.04
C ASP A 184 -1.31 3.84 -16.28
N GLU A 185 0.01 3.67 -16.26
CA GLU A 185 0.66 2.67 -15.39
C GLU A 185 0.46 2.98 -13.90
N ALA A 186 0.60 4.25 -13.51
CA ALA A 186 0.36 4.72 -12.15
C ALA A 186 -1.08 4.48 -11.70
N LEU A 187 -2.05 4.61 -12.59
CA LEU A 187 -3.44 4.21 -12.33
C LEU A 187 -3.52 2.72 -11.94
N TRP A 188 -2.84 1.85 -12.69
CA TRP A 188 -2.81 0.41 -12.40
C TRP A 188 -2.06 0.09 -11.11
N ASP A 189 -0.96 0.78 -10.80
CA ASP A 189 -0.25 0.64 -9.51
C ASP A 189 -1.20 0.90 -8.32
N VAL A 190 -2.00 1.97 -8.38
CA VAL A 190 -3.00 2.28 -7.35
C VAL A 190 -4.08 1.20 -7.31
N PHE A 191 -4.60 0.81 -8.48
CA PHE A 191 -5.67 -0.18 -8.57
C PHE A 191 -5.25 -1.53 -7.99
N PHE A 192 -4.10 -2.08 -8.39
CA PHE A 192 -3.61 -3.35 -7.86
C PHE A 192 -3.26 -3.28 -6.38
N CYS A 193 -2.76 -2.14 -5.89
CA CYS A 193 -2.53 -1.97 -4.46
C CYS A 193 -3.85 -1.98 -3.66
N ARG A 194 -4.91 -1.34 -4.18
CA ARG A 194 -6.26 -1.40 -3.60
C ARG A 194 -6.83 -2.81 -3.65
N LEU A 195 -6.73 -3.48 -4.80
CA LEU A 195 -7.22 -4.85 -4.98
C LEU A 195 -6.49 -5.83 -4.04
N GLY A 196 -5.17 -5.69 -3.91
CA GLY A 196 -4.37 -6.45 -2.97
C GLY A 196 -4.82 -6.28 -1.52
N SER A 197 -5.32 -5.10 -1.14
CA SER A 197 -5.90 -4.89 0.20
C SER A 197 -7.16 -5.73 0.44
N ILE A 198 -8.00 -5.90 -0.58
CA ILE A 198 -9.22 -6.73 -0.51
C ILE A 198 -8.84 -8.21 -0.46
N GLN A 199 -7.87 -8.62 -1.28
CA GLN A 199 -7.38 -10.00 -1.33
C GLN A 199 -6.72 -10.43 -0.02
N GLU A 200 -5.85 -9.60 0.55
CA GLU A 200 -5.21 -9.87 1.84
C GLU A 200 -6.22 -9.91 2.98
N TYR A 201 -7.24 -9.05 2.96
CA TYR A 201 -8.34 -9.16 3.91
C TYR A 201 -9.06 -10.51 3.77
N GLY A 202 -9.41 -10.92 2.55
CA GLY A 202 -10.00 -12.23 2.29
C GLY A 202 -9.14 -13.37 2.83
N PHE A 203 -7.82 -13.29 2.65
CA PHE A 203 -6.89 -14.27 3.18
C PHE A 203 -6.88 -14.32 4.70
N HIS A 204 -6.77 -13.16 5.37
CA HIS A 204 -6.76 -13.07 6.83
C HIS A 204 -8.10 -13.45 7.47
N ALA A 205 -9.22 -13.17 6.79
CA ALA A 205 -10.57 -13.50 7.25
C ALA A 205 -11.03 -14.91 6.85
N GLY A 206 -10.27 -15.64 6.02
CA GLY A 206 -10.69 -16.95 5.49
C GLY A 206 -11.86 -16.89 4.51
N ILE A 207 -12.03 -15.77 3.79
CA ILE A 207 -13.09 -15.54 2.81
C ILE A 207 -12.52 -15.74 1.40
N GLU A 208 -12.63 -16.97 0.89
CA GLU A 208 -12.04 -17.37 -0.40
C GLU A 208 -12.51 -16.51 -1.58
N GLU A 209 -13.78 -16.09 -1.59
CA GLU A 209 -14.35 -15.19 -2.61
C GLU A 209 -13.56 -13.88 -2.73
N LEU A 210 -13.12 -13.32 -1.59
CA LEU A 210 -12.36 -12.07 -1.57
C LEU A 210 -10.87 -12.29 -1.87
N MET A 211 -10.32 -13.47 -1.57
CA MET A 211 -8.93 -13.81 -1.90
C MET A 211 -8.68 -13.78 -3.42
N TRP A 212 -9.68 -14.22 -4.19
CA TRP A 212 -9.59 -14.40 -5.64
C TRP A 212 -10.48 -13.43 -6.43
N VAL A 213 -10.67 -12.21 -5.92
CA VAL A 213 -11.47 -11.17 -6.62
C VAL A 213 -11.01 -10.92 -8.07
N THR A 214 -9.72 -11.12 -8.36
CA THR A 214 -9.16 -11.05 -9.72
C THR A 214 -9.88 -11.96 -10.71
N ASP A 215 -10.25 -13.17 -10.29
CA ASP A 215 -10.90 -14.16 -11.15
C ASP A 215 -12.31 -13.71 -11.55
N SER A 216 -12.98 -13.00 -10.66
CA SER A 216 -14.31 -12.45 -10.91
C SER A 216 -14.30 -11.17 -11.77
N LEU A 217 -13.11 -10.58 -11.99
CA LEU A 217 -12.89 -9.43 -12.87
C LEU A 217 -12.32 -9.82 -14.24
N ASP A 218 -12.16 -11.12 -14.51
CA ASP A 218 -11.45 -11.65 -15.68
C ASP A 218 -11.91 -11.05 -17.03
N GLY A 219 -10.97 -10.89 -17.95
CA GLY A 219 -11.11 -10.25 -19.25
C GLY A 219 -10.96 -8.72 -19.24
N ALA A 220 -11.37 -8.03 -18.16
CA ALA A 220 -11.16 -6.58 -18.04
C ALA A 220 -9.73 -6.24 -17.58
N LEU A 221 -9.18 -7.06 -16.67
CA LEU A 221 -7.80 -6.92 -16.20
C LEU A 221 -6.79 -7.28 -17.30
N THR A 222 -7.04 -8.35 -18.06
CA THR A 222 -6.15 -8.83 -19.13
C THR A 222 -5.98 -7.83 -20.27
N ALA A 223 -7.01 -7.04 -20.55
CA ALA A 223 -6.99 -6.01 -21.59
C ALA A 223 -6.54 -4.63 -21.07
N PHE A 224 -6.32 -4.47 -19.75
CA PHE A 224 -6.12 -3.18 -19.10
C PHE A 224 -7.18 -2.14 -19.54
N ASP A 225 -8.44 -2.58 -19.66
CA ASP A 225 -9.56 -1.75 -20.11
C ASP A 225 -10.30 -1.17 -18.90
N TRP A 226 -9.91 0.04 -18.51
CA TRP A 226 -10.51 0.73 -17.36
C TRP A 226 -12.03 0.96 -17.53
N ALA A 227 -12.51 1.20 -18.74
CA ALA A 227 -13.92 1.50 -18.97
C ALA A 227 -14.79 0.25 -18.72
N ASN A 228 -14.36 -0.90 -19.25
CA ASN A 228 -15.03 -2.18 -19.02
C ASN A 228 -14.87 -2.63 -17.56
N LEU A 229 -13.67 -2.45 -16.98
CA LEU A 229 -13.42 -2.75 -15.58
C LEU A 229 -14.38 -1.99 -14.66
N LYS A 230 -14.58 -0.69 -14.90
CA LYS A 230 -15.49 0.13 -14.09
C LYS A 230 -16.91 -0.43 -14.06
N ILE A 231 -17.44 -0.88 -15.19
CA ILE A 231 -18.79 -1.48 -15.27
C ILE A 231 -18.87 -2.73 -14.38
N LYS A 232 -17.86 -3.60 -14.41
CA LYS A 232 -17.81 -4.79 -13.56
C LYS A 232 -17.66 -4.45 -12.08
N LEU A 233 -16.87 -3.43 -11.76
CA LEU A 233 -16.66 -2.98 -10.38
C LEU A 233 -17.94 -2.42 -9.74
N GLU A 234 -18.84 -1.81 -10.51
CA GLU A 234 -20.11 -1.32 -9.96
C GLU A 234 -20.96 -2.43 -9.31
N GLU A 235 -21.02 -3.59 -9.96
CA GLU A 235 -21.70 -4.79 -9.42
C GLU A 235 -20.88 -5.44 -8.30
N LYS A 236 -19.60 -5.73 -8.57
CA LYS A 236 -18.74 -6.46 -7.63
C LYS A 236 -18.47 -5.72 -6.34
N ARG A 237 -18.40 -4.39 -6.37
CA ARG A 237 -18.23 -3.59 -5.16
C ARG A 237 -19.39 -3.79 -4.18
N LEU A 238 -20.63 -3.89 -4.67
CA LEU A 238 -21.80 -4.11 -3.81
C LEU A 238 -21.78 -5.52 -3.20
N GLU A 239 -21.48 -6.53 -4.03
CA GLU A 239 -21.32 -7.92 -3.60
C GLU A 239 -20.26 -8.04 -2.50
N TRP A 240 -19.03 -7.58 -2.75
CA TRP A 240 -17.95 -7.66 -1.78
C TRP A 240 -18.18 -6.83 -0.52
N THR A 241 -18.85 -5.68 -0.64
CA THR A 241 -19.24 -4.88 0.53
C THR A 241 -20.16 -5.70 1.43
N GLN A 242 -21.17 -6.36 0.86
CA GLN A 242 -22.09 -7.19 1.61
C GLN A 242 -21.38 -8.42 2.19
N THR A 243 -20.46 -9.04 1.45
CA THR A 243 -19.65 -10.16 1.94
C THR A 243 -18.85 -9.76 3.19
N ILE A 244 -18.15 -8.63 3.16
CA ILE A 244 -17.36 -8.12 4.31
C ILE A 244 -18.26 -7.80 5.50
N ILE A 245 -19.38 -7.10 5.28
CA ILE A 245 -20.33 -6.74 6.34
C ILE A 245 -20.90 -8.02 6.97
N THR A 246 -21.45 -8.92 6.16
CA THR A 246 -22.05 -10.17 6.65
C THR A 246 -21.06 -11.02 7.44
N HIS A 247 -19.79 -11.04 7.03
CA HIS A 247 -18.73 -11.72 7.78
C HIS A 247 -18.52 -11.08 9.15
N ALA A 248 -18.34 -9.76 9.21
CA ALA A 248 -18.19 -9.03 10.46
C ALA A 248 -19.41 -9.22 11.39
N GLU A 249 -20.63 -9.26 10.84
CA GLU A 249 -21.86 -9.53 11.58
C GLU A 249 -21.90 -10.94 12.19
N LYS A 250 -21.47 -11.96 11.44
CA LYS A 250 -21.46 -13.36 11.90
C LYS A 250 -20.48 -13.61 13.03
N GLU A 251 -19.35 -12.92 13.01
CA GLU A 251 -18.28 -13.05 14.00
C GLU A 251 -18.51 -12.15 15.22
N ASP A 252 -19.60 -11.36 15.26
CA ASP A 252 -19.89 -10.36 16.30
C ASP A 252 -18.80 -9.29 16.46
N VAL A 253 -18.12 -8.99 15.34
CA VAL A 253 -17.02 -8.04 15.29
C VAL A 253 -17.51 -6.74 14.67
N PHE A 254 -18.07 -5.89 15.52
CA PHE A 254 -18.31 -4.49 15.21
C PHE A 254 -17.47 -3.62 16.13
N PHE A 255 -17.15 -2.38 15.73
CA PHE A 255 -16.62 -1.48 16.76
C PHE A 255 -17.65 -1.41 17.89
N PRO A 256 -17.18 -1.45 19.15
CA PRO A 256 -18.07 -1.49 20.29
C PRO A 256 -19.06 -0.33 20.23
N ASP A 257 -20.33 -0.63 20.54
CA ASP A 257 -21.28 0.41 20.91
C ASP A 257 -20.62 1.25 22.00
N SER A 258 -20.53 2.56 21.75
CA SER A 258 -19.81 3.60 22.48
C SER A 258 -20.06 3.74 24.01
N ALA A 259 -20.53 2.70 24.70
CA ALA A 259 -20.81 2.68 26.13
C ALA A 259 -19.70 2.07 27.02
N GLY A 260 -18.59 1.58 26.45
CA GLY A 260 -17.43 1.13 27.22
C GLY A 260 -16.40 2.25 27.44
N PRO A 261 -15.79 2.40 28.64
CA PRO A 261 -14.62 3.26 28.78
C PRO A 261 -13.59 2.79 27.76
N LEU A 262 -12.97 3.72 27.02
CA LEU A 262 -11.91 3.47 26.04
C LEU A 262 -10.97 2.39 26.58
N GLY A 263 -11.24 1.16 26.17
CA GLY A 263 -10.52 -0.02 26.62
C GLY A 263 -9.13 0.04 26.04
N ASP A 264 -8.17 -0.33 26.90
CA ASP A 264 -6.74 -0.52 26.67
C ASP A 264 -6.18 0.02 25.32
N PRO A 265 -5.33 1.07 25.31
CA PRO A 265 -4.75 1.65 24.10
C PRO A 265 -3.75 0.73 23.34
N HIS A 266 -3.77 -0.57 23.62
CA HIS A 266 -2.86 -1.58 23.09
C HIS A 266 -3.47 -2.52 22.03
N PHE A 267 -4.63 -2.17 21.47
CA PHE A 267 -5.18 -2.80 20.26
C PHE A 267 -4.95 -1.93 19.02
#